data_AF-A0A9P0M394-F1
#
_entry.id   AF-A0A9P0M394-F1
#
_cell.length_a   1.000
_cell.length_b   1.000
_cell.length_c   1.000
_cell.angle_alpha   90.00
_cell.angle_beta   90.00
_cell.angle_gamma   90.00
#
_symmetry.space_group_name_H-M   'P 1'
#
loop_
_entity.id
_entity.type
_entity.pdbx_description
1 polymer ?
#
loop_
_entity_poly.entity_id
_entity_poly.type
_entity_poly.pdbx_seq_one_letter_code
_entity_poly.pdbx_strand_id
1 'polypeptide(L)'
;MVLTKPSDAPTETPKNRDPGFQQGVAVDLDVNQSTVSRTLITVSEAIYSKRNNWITFPNTNDLLGVAINEWANTKRMPSVIGAIDCTHVKITKPRIHGDEYVNRKGICSIKNVQATCNAKEIFTSVDAT
;
A
#
# COMPACT_ATOMS: atom_id res chain seq x y z
N MET A 1 0.61 46.95 -31.28
CA MET A 1 1.09 46.10 -32.39
C MET A 1 2.60 46.14 -32.42
N VAL A 2 3.25 45.16 -31.77
CA VAL A 2 4.62 44.70 -32.04
C VAL A 2 4.58 43.20 -31.77
N LEU A 3 4.87 42.38 -32.78
CA LEU A 3 4.90 40.93 -32.70
C LEU A 3 6.33 40.49 -32.36
N THR A 4 6.49 39.68 -31.30
CA THR A 4 7.70 38.86 -31.09
C THR A 4 7.28 37.44 -30.74
N LYS A 5 8.09 36.48 -31.23
CA LYS A 5 7.85 35.03 -31.34
C LYS A 5 7.75 34.30 -29.97
N PRO A 6 7.22 33.06 -29.94
CA PRO A 6 6.86 32.36 -28.71
C PRO A 6 8.13 31.87 -28.00
N SER A 7 8.29 32.22 -26.73
CA SER A 7 9.30 31.64 -25.85
C SER A 7 8.74 30.36 -25.24
N ASP A 8 9.50 29.29 -25.41
CA ASP A 8 9.21 27.93 -24.97
C ASP A 8 8.76 27.84 -23.52
N ALA A 9 7.84 26.89 -23.30
CA ALA A 9 7.30 26.53 -22.00
C ALA A 9 8.44 26.29 -20.98
N PRO A 10 8.29 26.74 -19.72
CA PRO A 10 9.16 26.26 -18.67
C PRO A 10 8.90 24.76 -18.55
N THR A 11 9.89 23.98 -18.95
CA THR A 11 10.03 22.58 -18.55
C THR A 11 10.15 22.60 -17.04
N GLU A 12 9.02 22.40 -16.36
CA GLU A 12 9.00 22.14 -14.93
C GLU A 12 9.93 20.97 -14.69
N THR A 13 11.10 21.28 -14.15
CA THR A 13 12.01 20.31 -13.55
C THR A 13 11.19 19.40 -12.65
N PRO A 14 11.24 18.07 -12.79
CA PRO A 14 10.47 17.19 -11.93
C PRO A 14 10.88 17.48 -10.50
N LYS A 15 9.91 18.03 -9.76
CA LYS A 15 9.92 18.34 -8.34
C LYS A 15 10.78 17.30 -7.63
N ASN A 16 11.89 17.76 -7.06
CA ASN A 16 12.79 16.98 -6.22
C ASN A 16 11.94 16.24 -5.17
N ARG A 17 11.62 14.97 -5.46
CA ARG A 17 10.99 14.06 -4.51
C ARG A 17 12.08 13.75 -3.50
N ASP A 18 11.77 13.93 -2.22
CA ASP A 18 12.68 13.68 -1.12
C ASP A 18 13.56 12.46 -1.41
N PRO A 19 14.90 12.54 -1.26
CA PRO A 19 15.82 11.53 -1.79
C PRO A 19 15.49 10.11 -1.33
N GLY A 20 14.73 9.94 -0.25
CA GLY A 20 14.04 8.70 0.05
C GLY A 20 14.99 7.58 0.47
N PHE A 21 14.44 6.58 1.15
CA PHE A 21 15.21 5.42 1.61
C PHE A 21 15.95 4.70 0.46
N GLN A 22 15.42 4.79 -0.77
CA GLN A 22 16.02 4.16 -1.95
C GLN A 22 17.32 4.80 -2.40
N GLN A 23 17.51 6.11 -2.21
CA GLN A 23 18.78 6.76 -2.57
C GLN A 23 19.89 6.39 -1.58
N GLY A 24 19.55 6.23 -0.29
CA GLY A 24 20.50 5.72 0.71
C GLY A 24 20.99 4.31 0.37
N VAL A 25 20.05 3.40 0.10
CA VAL A 25 20.35 2.02 -0.31
C VAL A 25 21.12 1.96 -1.64
N ALA A 26 20.84 2.87 -2.56
CA ALA A 26 21.55 2.97 -3.83
C ALA A 26 23.03 3.35 -3.64
N VAL A 27 23.34 4.26 -2.72
CA VAL A 27 24.72 4.62 -2.38
C VAL A 27 25.45 3.47 -1.69
N ASP A 28 24.80 2.79 -0.73
CA ASP A 28 25.41 1.68 0.01
C ASP A 28 25.74 0.47 -0.89
N LEU A 29 24.93 0.25 -1.92
CA LEU A 29 25.07 -0.87 -2.86
C LEU A 29 25.82 -0.49 -4.15
N ASP A 30 26.28 0.76 -4.28
CA ASP A 30 26.90 1.33 -5.49
C ASP A 30 26.11 1.07 -6.79
N VAL A 31 24.79 1.29 -6.71
CA VAL A 31 23.87 1.11 -7.85
C VAL A 31 23.06 2.38 -8.09
N ASN A 32 22.55 2.52 -9.32
CA ASN A 32 21.61 3.60 -9.61
C ASN A 32 20.27 3.36 -8.89
N GLN A 33 19.65 4.43 -8.36
CA GLN A 33 18.32 4.38 -7.72
C GLN A 33 17.27 3.67 -8.60
N SER A 34 17.35 3.82 -9.93
CA SER A 34 16.45 3.14 -10.86
C SER A 34 16.57 1.62 -10.81
N THR A 35 17.75 1.08 -10.53
CA THR A 35 17.97 -0.35 -10.33
C THR A 35 17.37 -0.83 -9.03
N VAL A 36 17.58 -0.09 -7.92
CA VAL A 36 16.93 -0.39 -6.63
C VAL A 36 15.41 -0.39 -6.77
N SER A 37 14.84 0.60 -7.45
CA SER A 37 13.40 0.70 -7.70
C SER A 37 12.86 -0.51 -8.48
N ARG A 38 13.54 -0.91 -9.57
CA ARG A 38 13.17 -2.10 -10.36
C ARG A 38 13.25 -3.37 -9.52
N THR A 39 14.34 -3.57 -8.77
CA THR A 39 14.52 -4.74 -7.91
C THR A 39 13.45 -4.82 -6.83
N LEU A 40 13.09 -3.69 -6.20
CA LEU A 40 12.02 -3.63 -5.21
C LEU A 40 10.68 -4.06 -5.81
N ILE A 41 10.35 -3.59 -7.01
CA ILE A 41 9.13 -3.99 -7.71
C ILE A 41 9.15 -5.50 -7.98
N THR A 42 10.24 -6.02 -8.57
CA THR A 42 10.36 -7.45 -8.89
C THR A 42 10.25 -8.34 -7.66
N VAL A 43 10.91 -7.98 -6.56
CA VAL A 43 10.84 -8.73 -5.30
C VAL A 43 9.44 -8.66 -4.70
N SER A 44 8.80 -7.49 -4.72
CA SER A 44 7.44 -7.30 -4.22
C SER A 44 6.44 -8.13 -5.02
N GLU A 45 6.55 -8.17 -6.34
CA GLU A 45 5.72 -9.01 -7.23
C GLU A 45 5.95 -10.51 -6.97
N ALA A 46 7.20 -10.92 -6.79
CA ALA A 46 7.54 -12.31 -6.45
C ALA A 46 6.93 -12.74 -5.10
N ILE A 47 6.95 -11.87 -4.10
CA ILE A 47 6.29 -12.10 -2.81
C ILE A 47 4.77 -12.16 -3.00
N TYR A 48 4.19 -11.21 -3.74
CA TYR A 48 2.76 -11.16 -4.03
C TYR A 48 2.26 -12.39 -4.79
N SER A 49 3.09 -12.99 -5.64
CA SER A 49 2.78 -14.25 -6.34
C SER A 49 2.56 -15.42 -5.38
N LYS A 50 3.26 -15.43 -4.24
CA LYS A 50 3.17 -16.48 -3.22
C LYS A 50 2.10 -16.21 -2.17
N ARG A 51 1.41 -15.06 -2.23
CA ARG A 51 0.43 -14.64 -1.22
C ARG A 51 -0.67 -15.68 -0.98
N ASN A 52 -1.13 -16.34 -2.04
CA ASN A 52 -2.22 -17.31 -1.96
C ASN A 52 -1.86 -18.55 -1.12
N ASN A 53 -0.57 -18.82 -0.90
CA ASN A 53 -0.12 -19.95 -0.09
C ASN A 53 -0.13 -19.64 1.41
N TRP A 54 -0.11 -18.36 1.81
CA TRP A 54 0.03 -17.95 3.20
C TRP A 54 -1.14 -17.11 3.72
N ILE A 55 -1.76 -16.32 2.84
CA ILE A 55 -2.88 -15.45 3.14
C ILE A 55 -4.13 -16.16 2.61
N THR A 56 -4.76 -16.96 3.47
CA THR A 56 -6.01 -17.64 3.16
C THR A 56 -7.04 -17.29 4.21
N PHE A 57 -8.18 -16.76 3.77
CA PHE A 57 -9.30 -16.50 4.65
C PHE A 57 -10.03 -17.81 4.97
N PRO A 58 -10.39 -18.07 6.24
CA PRO A 58 -11.13 -19.27 6.62
C PRO A 58 -12.56 -19.20 6.05
N ASN A 59 -12.84 -19.96 4.99
CA ASN A 59 -14.16 -19.99 4.33
C ASN A 59 -15.05 -21.15 4.80
N THR A 60 -14.53 -22.06 5.62
CA THR A 60 -15.24 -23.27 6.09
C THR A 60 -15.66 -23.09 7.55
N ASN A 61 -16.85 -23.58 7.93
CA ASN A 61 -17.36 -23.51 9.30
C ASN A 61 -16.38 -24.10 10.34
N ASP A 62 -15.65 -25.16 9.99
CA ASP A 62 -14.64 -25.75 10.88
C ASP A 62 -13.47 -24.79 11.13
N LEU A 63 -13.00 -24.11 10.09
CA LEU A 63 -11.92 -23.12 10.19
C LEU A 63 -12.37 -21.86 10.96
N LEU A 64 -13.63 -21.47 10.81
CA LEU A 64 -14.24 -20.39 11.59
C LEU A 64 -14.33 -20.77 13.08
N GLY A 65 -14.73 -22.00 13.40
CA GLY A 65 -14.76 -22.51 14.77
C GLY A 65 -13.37 -22.54 15.41
N VAL A 66 -12.34 -22.94 14.66
CA VAL A 66 -10.94 -22.85 15.11
C VAL A 66 -10.53 -21.41 15.35
N ALA A 67 -10.81 -20.49 14.42
CA ALA A 67 -10.46 -19.08 14.58
C ALA A 67 -11.12 -18.46 15.82
N ILE A 68 -12.42 -18.72 16.03
CA ILE A 68 -13.17 -18.24 17.20
C ILE A 68 -12.57 -18.77 18.51
N ASN A 69 -12.21 -20.06 18.55
CA ASN A 69 -11.54 -20.65 19.70
C ASN A 69 -10.15 -20.04 19.94
N GLU A 70 -9.38 -19.76 18.88
CA GLU A 70 -8.07 -19.10 19.00
C GLU A 70 -8.20 -17.67 19.56
N TRP A 71 -9.20 -16.90 19.13
CA TRP A 71 -9.48 -15.56 19.65
C TRP A 71 -9.97 -15.58 21.11
N ALA A 72 -10.85 -16.53 21.43
CA ALA A 72 -11.33 -16.73 22.80
C ALA A 72 -10.19 -17.10 23.76
N ASN A 73 -9.28 -17.98 23.33
CA ASN A 73 -8.16 -18.43 24.18
C ASN A 73 -7.05 -17.38 24.31
N THR A 74 -6.69 -16.70 23.21
CA THR A 74 -5.52 -15.79 23.19
C THR A 74 -5.85 -14.40 23.69
N LYS A 75 -6.98 -13.84 23.24
CA LYS A 75 -7.35 -12.44 23.50
C LYS A 75 -8.61 -12.31 24.36
N ARG A 76 -9.19 -13.43 24.84
CA ARG A 76 -10.43 -13.48 25.66
C ARG A 76 -11.63 -12.82 24.97
N MET A 77 -11.63 -12.81 23.65
CA MET A 77 -12.72 -12.26 22.84
C MET A 77 -13.52 -13.40 22.22
N PRO A 78 -14.64 -13.80 22.82
CA PRO A 78 -15.49 -14.84 22.24
C PRO A 78 -16.18 -14.31 20.97
N SER A 79 -16.36 -15.20 19.99
CA SER A 79 -17.06 -14.93 18.71
C SER A 79 -16.35 -13.99 17.72
N VAL A 80 -15.06 -13.71 17.91
CA VAL A 80 -14.26 -12.94 16.93
C VAL A 80 -13.57 -13.89 15.96
N ILE A 81 -13.65 -13.60 14.66
CA ILE A 81 -13.01 -14.40 13.59
C ILE A 81 -11.71 -13.73 13.13
N GLY A 82 -11.65 -12.40 13.15
CA GLY A 82 -10.47 -11.62 12.79
C GLY A 82 -10.64 -10.15 13.13
N ALA A 83 -9.53 -9.41 13.15
CA ALA A 83 -9.53 -7.96 13.23
C ALA A 83 -9.25 -7.38 11.85
N ILE A 84 -9.95 -6.31 11.48
CA ILE A 84 -9.81 -5.60 10.21
C ILE A 84 -9.26 -4.22 10.52
N ASP A 85 -8.22 -3.83 9.79
CA ASP A 85 -7.71 -2.45 9.81
C ASP A 85 -7.59 -1.90 8.40
N CYS A 86 -7.89 -0.61 8.24
CA CYS A 86 -7.86 0.09 6.95
C CYS A 86 -7.01 1.35 7.06
N THR A 87 -6.02 1.47 6.19
CA THR A 87 -5.12 2.63 6.14
C THR A 87 -5.30 3.42 4.86
N HIS A 88 -5.34 4.74 5.01
CA HIS A 88 -5.33 5.69 3.91
C HIS A 88 -3.88 5.98 3.48
N VAL A 89 -3.56 5.69 2.22
CA VAL A 89 -2.24 6.03 1.65
C VAL A 89 -2.33 7.39 0.99
N LYS A 90 -1.54 8.36 1.46
CA LYS A 90 -1.50 9.70 0.89
C LYS A 90 -1.00 9.65 -0.56
N ILE A 91 -1.73 10.27 -1.47
CA ILE A 91 -1.36 10.37 -2.87
C ILE A 91 -1.34 11.82 -3.35
N THR A 92 -0.57 12.07 -4.41
CA THR A 92 -0.70 13.31 -5.17
C THR A 92 -2.07 13.33 -5.84
N LYS A 93 -2.77 14.47 -5.74
CA LYS A 93 -4.11 14.64 -6.33
C LYS A 93 -4.07 14.24 -7.81
N PRO A 94 -4.83 13.21 -8.23
CA PRO A 94 -4.87 12.83 -9.63
C PRO A 94 -5.54 13.94 -10.45
N ARG A 95 -5.07 14.12 -11.69
CA ARG A 95 -5.54 15.20 -12.59
C ARG A 95 -6.98 14.96 -13.08
N ILE A 96 -7.47 13.74 -12.96
CA ILE A 96 -8.79 13.26 -13.41
C ILE A 96 -9.50 12.72 -12.15
N HIS A 97 -10.71 13.20 -11.86
CA HIS A 97 -11.53 12.83 -10.67
C HIS A 97 -10.81 12.96 -9.31
N GLY A 98 -9.88 13.91 -9.18
CA GLY A 98 -9.06 14.05 -7.95
C GLY A 98 -9.83 14.37 -6.67
N ASP A 99 -11.08 14.82 -6.77
CA ASP A 99 -11.95 15.09 -5.63
C ASP A 99 -12.51 13.81 -5.00
N GLU A 100 -12.60 12.71 -5.76
CA GLU A 100 -13.05 11.40 -5.26
C GLU A 100 -12.05 10.77 -4.28
N TYR A 101 -10.79 11.20 -4.35
CA TYR A 101 -9.70 10.71 -3.51
C TYR A 101 -9.47 11.60 -2.28
N VAL A 102 -10.34 12.59 -2.03
CA VAL A 102 -10.22 13.45 -0.85
C VAL A 102 -10.86 12.76 0.35
N ASN A 103 -10.05 12.47 1.37
CA ASN A 103 -10.57 11.90 2.62
C ASN A 103 -11.32 12.94 3.45
N ARG A 104 -11.97 12.50 4.54
CA ARG A 104 -12.67 13.38 5.50
C ARG A 104 -11.77 14.50 6.06
N LYS A 105 -10.44 14.33 6.06
CA LYS A 105 -9.46 15.31 6.53
C LYS A 105 -9.02 16.30 5.43
N GLY A 106 -9.61 16.26 4.24
CA GLY A 106 -9.26 17.13 3.11
C GLY A 106 -7.94 16.75 2.42
N ILE A 107 -7.37 15.58 2.74
CA ILE A 107 -6.11 15.10 2.15
C ILE A 107 -6.45 14.11 1.04
N CYS A 108 -5.77 14.26 -0.11
CA CYS A 108 -5.83 13.27 -1.18
C CYS A 108 -5.15 11.97 -0.74
N SER A 109 -5.92 10.89 -0.67
CA SER A 109 -5.45 9.56 -0.27
C SER A 109 -6.22 8.48 -1.02
N ILE A 110 -5.52 7.42 -1.42
CA ILE A 110 -6.17 6.17 -1.85
C ILE A 110 -6.76 5.51 -0.61
N LYS A 111 -8.02 5.11 -0.73
CA LYS A 111 -8.89 4.83 0.40
C LYS A 111 -8.84 3.36 0.87
N ASN A 112 -8.35 2.43 0.08
CA ASN A 112 -8.67 1.01 0.30
C ASN A 112 -7.47 0.09 0.49
N VAL A 113 -6.49 0.45 1.34
CA VAL A 113 -5.59 -0.59 1.87
C VAL A 113 -6.23 -1.18 3.11
N GLN A 114 -6.81 -2.38 2.98
CA GLN A 114 -7.42 -3.16 4.04
C GLN A 114 -6.60 -4.41 4.32
N ALA A 115 -6.40 -4.75 5.58
CA ALA A 115 -5.88 -6.05 5.97
C ALA A 115 -6.70 -6.63 7.11
N THR A 116 -6.93 -7.95 7.05
CA THR A 116 -7.53 -8.73 8.12
C THR A 116 -6.46 -9.59 8.77
N CYS A 117 -6.47 -9.72 10.09
CA CYS A 117 -5.56 -10.59 10.84
C CYS A 117 -6.31 -11.58 11.74
N ASN A 118 -5.67 -12.70 12.05
CA ASN A 118 -6.14 -13.68 13.04
C ASN A 118 -5.57 -13.40 14.45
N ALA A 119 -5.97 -14.22 15.43
CA ALA A 119 -5.54 -14.09 16.82
C ALA A 119 -4.01 -14.25 17.02
N LYS A 120 -3.34 -14.87 16.05
CA LYS A 120 -1.88 -15.10 16.00
C LYS A 120 -1.14 -13.98 15.25
N GLU A 121 -1.80 -12.88 14.94
CA GLU A 121 -1.22 -11.70 14.26
C GLU A 121 -0.74 -12.02 12.83
N ILE A 122 -1.32 -13.05 12.21
CA ILE A 122 -1.09 -13.43 10.81
C ILE A 122 -2.18 -12.83 9.93
N PHE A 123 -1.78 -12.25 8.81
CA PHE A 123 -2.72 -11.71 7.81
C PHE A 123 -3.52 -12.82 7.13
N THR A 124 -4.84 -12.70 7.16
CA THR A 124 -5.80 -13.63 6.56
C THR A 124 -6.40 -13.12 5.26
N SER A 125 -6.39 -11.80 5.05
CA SER A 125 -6.76 -11.17 3.79
C SER A 125 -6.08 -9.80 3.70
N VAL A 126 -5.64 -9.41 2.51
CA VAL A 126 -5.11 -8.08 2.23
C VAL A 126 -5.67 -7.63 0.89
N ASP A 127 -6.27 -6.44 0.86
CA ASP A 127 -6.77 -5.80 -0.34
C ASP A 127 -6.26 -4.36 -0.43
N ALA A 128 -5.97 -3.92 -1.65
CA ALA A 128 -5.48 -2.58 -1.96
C ALA A 128 -6.15 -2.11 -3.26
N THR A 129 -7.25 -1.35 -3.15
CA THR A 129 -8.03 -0.83 -4.29
C THR A 129 -8.12 0.68 -4.36
#